data_AF-A0A2S3Z5Z6-F1
#
_entry.id   AF-A0A2S3Z5Z6-F1
#
_cell.length_a   1.000
_cell.length_b   1.000
_cell.length_c   1.000
_cell.angle_alpha   90.00
_cell.angle_beta   90.00
_cell.angle_gamma   90.00
#
_symmetry.space_group_name_H-M   'P 1'
#
loop_
_entity.id
_entity.type
_entity.pdbx_description
1 polymer ?
#
loop_
_entity_poly.entity_id
_entity_poly.type
_entity_poly.pdbx_seq_one_letter_code
_entity_poly.pdbx_strand_id
1 'polypeptide(L)'
;MVDARMAFVEHQIASLLGNNELAAEKAVEWYTLEPEDQNASIAAIVALGIGQERWEEAAEFARAALVKYPSDPSHVNNAAYVLAMVGEAEKAIKLLTPHAKGRFVQTATLGLAYLASHQIHSGMKLYREAANMAEKQKDDSRSLMTAYQAMVVRQLGLLDTGDPAALTAMSLPPVALPDDWRERSEFLRLQTLAASKGYEWPLTL
;
A
#
# COMPACT_ATOMS: atom_id res chain seq x y z
N MET A 1 10.79 -22.86 15.04
CA MET A 1 10.38 -21.90 16.10
C MET A 1 11.44 -20.82 16.37
N VAL A 2 12.72 -21.16 16.62
CA VAL A 2 13.76 -20.12 16.77
C VAL A 2 13.97 -19.36 15.46
N ASP A 3 14.07 -20.08 14.35
CA ASP A 3 14.34 -19.48 13.03
C ASP A 3 13.21 -18.54 12.58
N ALA A 4 11.94 -18.92 12.80
CA ALA A 4 10.79 -18.08 12.45
C ALA A 4 10.76 -16.77 13.25
N ARG A 5 11.09 -16.82 14.55
CA ARG A 5 11.21 -15.62 15.38
C ARG A 5 12.36 -14.72 14.93
N MET A 6 13.47 -15.30 14.50
CA MET A 6 14.58 -14.54 13.93
C MET A 6 14.15 -13.84 12.64
N ALA A 7 13.53 -14.56 11.70
CA ALA A 7 13.01 -13.97 10.47
C ALA A 7 12.02 -12.83 10.74
N PHE A 8 11.09 -13.02 11.69
CA PHE A 8 10.19 -11.95 12.14
C PHE A 8 10.95 -10.72 12.66
N VAL A 9 11.90 -10.89 13.59
CA VAL A 9 12.66 -9.78 14.18
C VAL A 9 13.51 -9.07 13.13
N GLU A 10 14.16 -9.82 12.24
CA GLU A 10 14.95 -9.26 11.15
C GLU A 10 14.08 -8.47 10.16
N HIS A 11 12.88 -8.96 9.84
CA HIS A 11 11.89 -8.20 9.06
C HIS A 11 11.49 -6.88 9.75
N GLN A 12 11.24 -6.90 11.06
CA GLN A 12 10.90 -5.68 11.82
C GLN A 12 12.06 -4.67 11.81
N ILE A 13 13.28 -5.13 12.09
CA ILE A 13 14.48 -4.28 12.07
C ILE A 13 14.68 -3.69 10.67
N ALA A 14 14.63 -4.51 9.62
CA ALA A 14 14.78 -4.05 8.25
C ALA A 14 13.72 -3.00 7.87
N SER A 15 12.46 -3.21 8.28
CA SER A 15 11.36 -2.27 8.04
C SER A 15 11.57 -0.94 8.77
N LEU A 16 12.08 -0.96 9.99
CA LEU A 16 12.41 0.25 10.78
C LEU A 16 13.68 0.96 10.31
N LEU A 17 14.52 0.29 9.52
CA LEU A 17 15.68 0.88 8.85
C LEU A 17 15.36 1.35 7.42
N GLY A 18 14.12 1.14 6.95
CA GLY A 18 13.74 1.41 5.55
C GLY A 18 14.47 0.51 4.54
N ASN A 19 15.05 -0.61 4.97
CA ASN A 19 15.69 -1.57 4.07
C ASN A 19 14.62 -2.48 3.45
N ASN A 20 13.99 -2.00 2.38
CA ASN A 20 12.88 -2.69 1.74
C ASN A 20 13.28 -4.08 1.19
N GLU A 21 14.52 -4.27 0.77
CA GLU A 21 14.98 -5.54 0.16
C GLU A 21 15.07 -6.62 1.22
N LEU A 22 15.79 -6.34 2.31
CA LEU A 22 15.91 -7.26 3.43
C LEU A 22 14.55 -7.47 4.12
N ALA A 23 13.71 -6.43 4.23
CA ALA A 23 12.37 -6.57 4.78
C ALA A 23 11.52 -7.55 3.96
N ALA A 24 11.64 -7.56 2.64
CA ALA A 24 10.93 -8.50 1.77
C ALA A 24 11.48 -9.93 1.88
N GLU A 25 12.80 -10.09 1.84
CA GLU A 25 13.46 -11.39 2.02
C GLU A 25 13.00 -12.06 3.33
N LYS A 26 13.05 -11.32 4.44
CA LYS A 26 12.73 -11.82 5.77
C LYS A 26 11.24 -12.01 6.02
N ALA A 27 10.39 -11.23 5.36
CA ALA A 27 8.95 -11.49 5.36
C ALA A 27 8.60 -12.81 4.67
N VAL A 28 9.23 -13.11 3.53
CA VAL A 28 9.03 -14.37 2.81
C VAL A 28 9.58 -15.57 3.58
N GLU A 29 10.77 -15.42 4.19
CA GLU A 29 11.34 -16.44 5.08
C GLU A 29 10.41 -16.72 6.26
N TRP A 30 9.92 -15.68 6.93
CA TRP A 30 8.97 -15.82 8.04
C TRP A 30 7.68 -16.54 7.60
N TYR A 31 7.07 -16.13 6.49
CA TYR A 31 5.88 -16.81 5.97
C TYR A 31 6.14 -18.27 5.60
N THR A 32 7.31 -18.59 5.05
CA THR A 32 7.66 -19.97 4.69
C THR A 32 7.80 -20.85 5.92
N LEU A 33 8.33 -20.31 7.01
CA LEU A 33 8.49 -21.02 8.28
C LEU A 33 7.17 -21.12 9.07
N GLU A 34 6.28 -20.13 8.93
CA GLU A 34 5.00 -20.04 9.62
C GLU A 34 3.85 -19.64 8.66
N PRO A 35 3.44 -20.51 7.72
CA PRO A 35 2.43 -20.18 6.70
C PRO A 35 1.02 -19.97 7.28
N GLU A 36 0.79 -20.38 8.54
CA GLU A 36 -0.43 -20.15 9.30
C GLU A 36 -0.48 -18.79 10.01
N ASP A 37 0.65 -18.08 10.08
CA ASP A 37 0.72 -16.77 10.70
C ASP A 37 0.17 -15.68 9.76
N GLN A 38 -0.88 -15.01 10.22
CA GLN A 38 -1.56 -13.93 9.50
C GLN A 38 -0.66 -12.72 9.26
N ASN A 39 0.20 -12.39 10.22
CA ASN A 39 1.11 -11.25 10.12
C ASN A 39 2.25 -11.55 9.16
N ALA A 40 2.76 -12.79 9.13
CA ALA A 40 3.76 -13.21 8.15
C ALA A 40 3.21 -13.09 6.72
N SER A 41 1.97 -13.52 6.51
CA SER A 41 1.24 -13.38 5.24
C SER A 41 1.13 -11.91 4.81
N ILE A 42 0.65 -11.03 5.71
CA ILE A 42 0.55 -9.59 5.43
C ILE A 42 1.93 -8.97 5.16
N ALA A 43 2.95 -9.33 5.95
CA ALA A 43 4.30 -8.83 5.79
C ALA A 43 4.86 -9.16 4.40
N ALA A 44 4.68 -10.40 3.93
CA ALA A 44 5.14 -10.82 2.61
C ALA A 44 4.44 -10.05 1.48
N ILE A 45 3.10 -9.94 1.53
CA ILE A 45 2.30 -9.18 0.54
C ILE A 45 2.78 -7.73 0.46
N VAL A 46 2.95 -7.09 1.61
CA VAL A 46 3.27 -5.67 1.70
C VAL A 46 4.73 -5.38 1.34
N ALA A 47 5.68 -6.18 1.81
CA ALA A 47 7.09 -5.95 1.56
C ALA A 47 7.48 -6.26 0.11
N LEU A 48 6.97 -7.35 -0.48
CA LEU A 48 7.17 -7.65 -1.89
C LEU A 48 6.45 -6.66 -2.80
N GLY A 49 5.17 -6.39 -2.53
CA GLY A 49 4.36 -5.50 -3.36
C GLY A 49 4.78 -4.05 -3.20
N ILE A 50 4.38 -3.43 -2.09
CA ILE A 50 4.61 -2.00 -1.87
C ILE A 50 6.10 -1.69 -1.70
N GLY A 51 6.86 -2.52 -0.99
CA GLY A 51 8.26 -2.23 -0.69
C GLY A 51 9.21 -2.40 -1.89
N GLN A 52 8.93 -3.37 -2.76
CA GLN A 52 9.86 -3.82 -3.81
C GLN A 52 9.25 -3.79 -5.23
N GLU A 53 7.97 -3.48 -5.39
CA GLU A 53 7.22 -3.53 -6.65
C GLU A 53 7.29 -4.90 -7.35
N ARG A 54 7.54 -5.98 -6.60
CA ARG A 54 7.50 -7.37 -7.07
C ARG A 54 6.05 -7.83 -7.10
N TRP A 55 5.23 -7.14 -7.90
CA TRP A 55 3.77 -7.24 -7.86
C TRP A 55 3.24 -8.64 -8.15
N GLU A 56 3.77 -9.32 -9.17
CA GLU A 56 3.33 -10.68 -9.52
C GLU A 56 3.61 -11.70 -8.41
N GLU A 57 4.78 -11.59 -7.78
CA GLU A 57 5.13 -12.46 -6.66
C GLU A 57 4.28 -12.16 -5.42
N ALA A 58 4.08 -10.88 -5.11
CA ALA A 58 3.17 -10.47 -4.04
C ALA A 58 1.74 -10.95 -4.31
N ALA A 59 1.32 -11.04 -5.58
CA ALA A 59 -0.01 -11.47 -5.96
C ALA A 59 -0.25 -12.97 -5.67
N GLU A 60 0.79 -13.81 -5.73
CA GLU A 60 0.69 -15.20 -5.31
C GLU A 60 0.34 -15.31 -3.82
N PHE A 61 1.05 -14.57 -2.96
CA PHE A 61 0.73 -14.49 -1.53
C PHE A 61 -0.65 -13.90 -1.27
N ALA A 62 -1.03 -12.84 -2.01
CA ALA A 62 -2.34 -12.22 -1.90
C ALA A 62 -3.49 -13.18 -2.26
N ARG A 63 -3.35 -13.95 -3.35
CA ARG A 63 -4.34 -14.95 -3.77
C ARG A 63 -4.44 -16.07 -2.75
N ALA A 64 -3.32 -16.58 -2.23
CA ALA A 64 -3.31 -17.58 -1.17
C ALA A 64 -3.98 -17.07 0.13
N ALA A 65 -3.68 -15.83 0.52
CA ALA A 65 -4.30 -15.18 1.67
C ALA A 65 -5.82 -15.05 1.52
N LEU A 66 -6.34 -14.74 0.34
CA LEU A 66 -7.79 -14.62 0.11
C LEU A 66 -8.52 -15.96 0.19
N VAL A 67 -7.86 -17.08 -0.10
CA VAL A 67 -8.44 -18.41 0.12
C VAL A 67 -8.56 -18.70 1.62
N LYS A 68 -7.56 -18.31 2.39
CA LYS A 68 -7.44 -18.63 3.81
C LYS A 68 -8.20 -17.68 4.73
N TYR A 69 -8.21 -16.40 4.39
CA TYR A 69 -8.79 -15.32 5.17
C TYR A 69 -9.75 -14.47 4.32
N PRO A 70 -10.78 -15.07 3.69
CA PRO A 70 -11.62 -14.41 2.68
C PRO A 70 -12.40 -13.19 3.18
N SER A 71 -12.61 -13.09 4.50
CA SER A 71 -13.41 -12.04 5.13
C SER A 71 -12.60 -11.15 6.07
N ASP A 72 -11.29 -11.40 6.23
CA ASP A 72 -10.45 -10.59 7.09
C ASP A 72 -10.16 -9.23 6.42
N PRO A 73 -10.55 -8.08 7.03
CA PRO A 73 -10.42 -6.78 6.38
C PRO A 73 -8.99 -6.36 6.05
N SER A 74 -8.00 -6.84 6.80
CA SER A 74 -6.59 -6.52 6.57
C SER A 74 -6.03 -7.29 5.38
N HIS A 75 -6.29 -8.60 5.32
CA HIS A 75 -5.93 -9.42 4.15
C HIS A 75 -6.67 -8.96 2.89
N VAL A 76 -7.98 -8.70 3.00
CA VAL A 76 -8.77 -8.16 1.89
C VAL A 76 -8.18 -6.86 1.36
N ASN A 77 -7.81 -5.92 2.25
CA ASN A 77 -7.21 -4.66 1.85
C ASN A 77 -5.86 -4.83 1.15
N ASN A 78 -4.94 -5.58 1.75
CA ASN A 78 -3.59 -5.74 1.22
C ASN A 78 -3.59 -6.56 -0.08
N ALA A 79 -4.42 -7.60 -0.16
CA ALA A 79 -4.59 -8.37 -1.37
C ALA A 79 -5.22 -7.53 -2.50
N ALA A 80 -6.25 -6.73 -2.20
CA ALA A 80 -6.86 -5.86 -3.20
C ALA A 80 -5.89 -4.81 -3.74
N TYR A 81 -5.02 -4.23 -2.89
CA TYR A 81 -3.95 -3.34 -3.33
C TYR A 81 -3.09 -4.05 -4.39
N VAL A 82 -2.53 -5.20 -4.06
CA VAL A 82 -1.61 -5.93 -4.95
C VAL A 82 -2.32 -6.39 -6.22
N LEU A 83 -3.55 -6.92 -6.11
CA LEU A 83 -4.35 -7.33 -7.26
C LEU A 83 -4.61 -6.19 -8.24
N ALA A 84 -4.87 -4.98 -7.74
CA ALA A 84 -5.01 -3.82 -8.60
C ALA A 84 -3.70 -3.48 -9.35
N MET A 85 -2.56 -3.60 -8.68
CA MET A 85 -1.25 -3.30 -9.28
C MET A 85 -0.79 -4.34 -10.32
N VAL A 86 -1.26 -5.59 -10.25
CA VAL A 86 -1.05 -6.60 -11.31
C VAL A 86 -2.14 -6.58 -12.40
N GLY A 87 -2.95 -5.52 -12.47
CA GLY A 87 -3.97 -5.35 -13.51
C GLY A 87 -5.30 -6.08 -13.26
N GLU A 88 -5.47 -6.73 -12.10
CA GLU A 88 -6.76 -7.31 -11.66
C GLU A 88 -7.66 -6.26 -10.95
N ALA A 89 -7.67 -5.02 -11.43
CA ALA A 89 -8.34 -3.89 -10.79
C ALA A 89 -9.84 -4.13 -10.55
N GLU A 90 -10.57 -4.71 -11.51
CA GLU A 90 -12.00 -5.01 -11.35
C GLU A 90 -12.29 -6.03 -10.23
N LYS A 91 -11.37 -6.96 -9.99
CA LYS A 91 -11.49 -7.91 -8.87
C LYS A 91 -11.20 -7.21 -7.55
N ALA A 92 -10.19 -6.35 -7.50
CA ALA A 92 -9.89 -5.53 -6.33
C ALA A 92 -11.07 -4.62 -5.94
N ILE A 93 -11.74 -3.99 -6.92
CA ILE A 93 -12.94 -3.18 -6.71
C ILE A 93 -14.07 -4.02 -6.09
N LYS A 94 -14.38 -5.18 -6.67
CA LYS A 94 -15.43 -6.08 -6.16
C LYS A 94 -15.13 -6.54 -4.73
N LEU A 95 -13.87 -6.84 -4.46
CA LEU A 95 -13.41 -7.31 -3.16
C LEU A 95 -13.50 -6.21 -2.09
N LEU A 96 -13.16 -4.97 -2.40
CA LEU A 96 -13.13 -3.86 -1.43
C LEU A 96 -14.46 -3.17 -1.20
N THR A 97 -15.35 -3.15 -2.20
CA THR A 97 -16.63 -2.42 -2.14
C THR A 97 -17.44 -2.72 -0.86
N PRO A 98 -17.58 -3.99 -0.42
CA PRO A 98 -18.32 -4.31 0.81
C PRO A 98 -17.65 -3.82 2.10
N HIS A 99 -16.34 -3.56 2.07
CA HIS A 99 -15.52 -3.25 3.25
C HIS A 99 -15.14 -1.77 3.36
N ALA A 100 -15.31 -0.98 2.31
CA ALA A 100 -14.87 0.42 2.28
C ALA A 100 -15.71 1.35 3.17
N LYS A 101 -17.01 1.07 3.32
CA LYS A 101 -17.94 2.00 3.98
C LYS A 101 -17.50 2.32 5.42
N GLY A 102 -17.19 3.59 5.68
CA GLY A 102 -16.80 4.09 7.00
C GLY A 102 -15.37 3.73 7.42
N ARG A 103 -14.56 3.13 6.54
CA ARG A 103 -13.18 2.73 6.82
C ARG A 103 -12.24 3.40 5.83
N PHE A 104 -11.48 4.38 6.31
CA PHE A 104 -10.67 5.24 5.44
C PHE A 104 -9.56 4.49 4.71
N VAL A 105 -8.92 3.50 5.33
CA VAL A 105 -7.86 2.69 4.68
C VAL A 105 -8.43 1.92 3.47
N GLN A 106 -9.50 1.15 3.67
CA GLN A 106 -10.16 0.41 2.59
C GLN A 106 -10.74 1.33 1.52
N THR A 107 -11.21 2.52 1.90
CA THR A 107 -11.69 3.53 0.94
C THR A 107 -10.55 4.07 0.07
N ALA A 108 -9.38 4.34 0.65
CA ALA A 108 -8.20 4.77 -0.10
C ALA A 108 -7.72 3.67 -1.07
N THR A 109 -7.66 2.41 -0.61
CA THR A 109 -7.30 1.26 -1.47
C THR A 109 -8.35 1.04 -2.57
N LEU A 110 -9.63 1.27 -2.30
CA LEU A 110 -10.66 1.22 -3.34
C LEU A 110 -10.43 2.33 -4.37
N GLY A 111 -10.04 3.53 -3.92
CA GLY A 111 -9.60 4.61 -4.78
C GLY A 111 -8.46 4.22 -5.70
N LEU A 112 -7.42 3.58 -5.17
CA LEU A 112 -6.32 2.99 -5.95
C LEU A 112 -6.84 2.00 -7.00
N ALA A 113 -7.74 1.09 -6.63
CA ALA A 113 -8.27 0.10 -7.57
C ALA A 113 -9.05 0.75 -8.73
N TYR A 114 -9.78 1.85 -8.47
CA TYR A 114 -10.40 2.66 -9.52
C TYR A 114 -9.37 3.40 -10.39
N LEU A 115 -8.25 3.88 -9.82
CA LEU A 115 -7.16 4.46 -10.62
C LEU A 115 -6.56 3.39 -11.55
N ALA A 116 -6.32 2.19 -11.05
CA ALA A 116 -5.78 1.06 -11.81
C ALA A 116 -6.73 0.57 -12.92
N SER A 117 -8.05 0.77 -12.79
CA SER A 117 -9.03 0.52 -13.86
C SER A 117 -9.28 1.72 -14.77
N HIS A 118 -8.40 2.74 -14.73
CA HIS A 118 -8.49 3.99 -15.49
C HIS A 118 -9.74 4.84 -15.20
N GLN A 119 -10.45 4.57 -14.10
CA GLN A 119 -11.58 5.37 -13.63
C GLN A 119 -11.09 6.50 -12.71
N ILE A 120 -10.29 7.39 -13.28
CA ILE A 120 -9.49 8.41 -12.57
C ILE A 120 -10.33 9.25 -11.60
N HIS A 121 -11.44 9.79 -12.08
CA HIS A 121 -12.30 10.67 -11.27
C HIS A 121 -12.87 9.94 -10.05
N SER A 122 -13.31 8.69 -10.21
CA SER A 122 -13.80 7.84 -9.11
C SER A 122 -12.69 7.55 -8.10
N GLY A 123 -11.48 7.23 -8.58
CA GLY A 123 -10.32 6.98 -7.74
C GLY A 123 -9.93 8.19 -6.90
N MET A 124 -9.78 9.36 -7.54
CA MET A 124 -9.45 10.62 -6.85
C MET A 124 -10.51 11.03 -5.83
N LYS A 125 -11.80 10.85 -6.15
CA LYS A 125 -12.90 11.12 -5.23
C LYS A 125 -12.80 10.27 -3.97
N LEU A 126 -12.52 8.98 -4.10
CA LEU A 126 -12.41 8.06 -2.96
C LEU A 126 -11.20 8.37 -2.08
N TYR A 127 -10.05 8.74 -2.65
CA TYR A 127 -8.92 9.25 -1.87
C TYR A 127 -9.30 10.48 -1.04
N ARG A 128 -10.07 11.41 -1.62
CA ARG A 128 -10.57 12.60 -0.91
C ARG A 128 -11.53 12.24 0.22
N GLU A 129 -12.46 11.31 -0.04
CA GLU A 129 -13.37 10.79 0.98
C GLU A 129 -12.61 10.12 2.13
N ALA A 130 -11.60 9.30 1.81
CA ALA A 130 -10.73 8.65 2.78
C ALA A 130 -9.96 9.66 3.63
N ALA A 131 -9.35 10.68 3.02
CA ALA A 131 -8.62 11.73 3.74
C ALA A 131 -9.54 12.51 4.70
N ASN A 132 -10.76 12.84 4.25
CA ASN A 132 -11.75 13.52 5.09
C ASN A 132 -12.20 12.64 6.27
N MET A 133 -12.26 11.32 6.11
CA MET A 133 -12.58 10.39 7.19
C MET A 133 -11.43 10.27 8.21
N ALA A 134 -10.18 10.20 7.74
CA ALA A 134 -9.00 10.14 8.60
C ALA A 134 -8.86 11.42 9.45
N GLU A 135 -9.05 12.59 8.83
CA GLU A 135 -8.99 13.89 9.53
C GLU A 135 -10.04 14.01 10.64
N LYS A 136 -11.28 13.56 10.38
CA LYS A 136 -12.34 13.53 11.40
C LYS A 136 -12.01 12.60 12.58
N GLN A 137 -11.23 11.56 12.34
CA GLN A 137 -10.77 10.63 13.37
C GLN A 137 -9.50 11.11 14.09
N LYS A 138 -8.97 12.29 13.72
CA LYS A 138 -7.69 12.84 14.21
C LYS A 138 -6.52 11.87 14.00
N ASP A 139 -6.57 11.15 12.89
CA ASP A 139 -5.52 10.23 12.49
C ASP A 139 -4.51 10.95 11.60
N ASP A 140 -3.22 10.78 11.87
CA ASP A 140 -2.12 11.41 11.11
C ASP A 140 -1.94 10.78 9.70
N SER A 141 -2.77 9.81 9.32
CA SER A 141 -2.74 9.09 8.05
C SER A 141 -2.88 9.98 6.80
N ARG A 142 -3.26 11.25 6.92
CA ARG A 142 -3.46 12.14 5.76
C ARG A 142 -2.18 12.33 4.94
N SER A 143 -1.04 12.54 5.61
CA SER A 143 0.26 12.70 4.96
C SER A 143 0.67 11.42 4.24
N LEU A 144 0.53 10.27 4.91
CA LEU A 144 0.80 8.95 4.35
C LEU A 144 -0.09 8.65 3.14
N MET A 145 -1.38 8.96 3.22
CA MET A 145 -2.33 8.77 2.12
C MET A 145 -2.00 9.62 0.90
N THR A 146 -1.53 10.86 1.12
CA THR A 146 -1.04 11.75 0.05
C THR A 146 0.17 11.13 -0.64
N ALA A 147 1.14 10.64 0.14
CA ALA A 147 2.33 9.98 -0.39
C ALA A 147 1.99 8.70 -1.18
N TYR A 148 1.07 7.87 -0.66
CA TYR A 148 0.59 6.69 -1.37
C TYR A 148 -0.12 7.04 -2.68
N GLN A 149 -1.02 8.03 -2.69
CA GLN A 149 -1.69 8.45 -3.93
C GLN A 149 -0.67 8.91 -4.97
N ALA A 150 0.31 9.72 -4.55
CA ALA A 150 1.36 10.23 -5.41
C ALA A 150 2.28 9.12 -5.96
N MET A 151 2.58 8.10 -5.15
CA MET A 151 3.31 6.91 -5.60
C MET A 151 2.50 6.11 -6.62
N VAL A 152 1.24 5.77 -6.30
CA VAL A 152 0.35 4.97 -7.14
C VAL A 152 0.13 5.60 -8.51
N VAL A 153 -0.10 6.92 -8.56
CA VAL A 153 -0.29 7.64 -9.82
C VAL A 153 0.95 7.53 -10.72
N ARG A 154 2.16 7.56 -10.15
CA ARG A 154 3.41 7.33 -10.89
C ARG A 154 3.57 5.88 -11.32
N GLN A 155 3.31 4.93 -10.41
CA GLN A 155 3.43 3.49 -10.68
C GLN A 155 2.49 3.02 -11.80
N LEU A 156 1.31 3.61 -11.89
CA LEU A 156 0.33 3.34 -12.93
C LEU A 156 0.60 4.13 -14.24
N GLY A 157 1.68 4.93 -14.30
CA GLY A 157 2.03 5.71 -15.50
C GLY A 157 1.01 6.80 -15.86
N LEU A 158 0.16 7.21 -14.91
CA LEU A 158 -0.97 8.11 -15.22
C LEU A 158 -0.52 9.53 -15.58
N LEU A 159 0.67 9.94 -15.14
CA LEU A 159 1.27 11.21 -15.54
C LEU A 159 1.72 11.22 -17.01
N ASP A 160 2.02 10.05 -17.59
CA ASP A 160 2.54 9.95 -18.97
C ASP A 160 1.40 9.85 -20.00
N THR A 161 0.23 9.38 -19.59
CA THR A 161 -0.89 9.06 -20.49
C THR A 161 -2.04 10.08 -20.44
N GLY A 162 -1.96 11.09 -19.57
CA GLY A 162 -3.06 11.99 -19.24
C GLY A 162 -2.75 13.47 -19.34
N ASP A 163 -3.59 14.29 -18.69
CA ASP A 163 -3.33 15.70 -18.40
C ASP A 163 -2.79 15.81 -16.96
N PRO A 164 -1.46 16.01 -16.79
CA PRO A 164 -0.85 16.07 -15.46
C PRO A 164 -1.44 17.20 -14.61
N ALA A 165 -1.77 18.35 -15.20
CA ALA A 165 -2.31 19.48 -14.46
C ALA A 165 -3.71 19.18 -13.91
N ALA A 166 -4.55 18.51 -14.70
CA ALA A 166 -5.86 18.05 -14.23
C ALA A 166 -5.73 16.99 -13.11
N LEU A 167 -4.77 16.06 -13.24
CA LEU A 167 -4.50 15.05 -12.21
C LEU A 167 -4.08 15.68 -10.89
N THR A 168 -3.11 16.59 -10.92
CA THR A 168 -2.63 17.33 -9.73
C THR A 168 -3.75 18.18 -9.11
N ALA A 169 -4.64 18.77 -9.91
CA ALA A 169 -5.79 19.53 -9.39
C ALA A 169 -6.81 18.64 -8.65
N MET A 170 -6.95 17.37 -9.05
CA MET A 170 -7.88 16.42 -8.44
C MET A 170 -7.27 15.68 -7.24
N SER A 171 -5.95 15.58 -7.15
CA SER A 171 -5.25 14.85 -6.10
C SER A 171 -5.41 15.50 -4.73
N LEU A 172 -4.98 14.77 -3.70
CA LEU A 172 -4.87 15.29 -2.35
C LEU A 172 -3.80 16.40 -2.34
N PRO A 173 -4.08 17.54 -1.68
CA PRO A 173 -3.09 18.59 -1.52
C PRO A 173 -1.92 18.08 -0.66
N PRO A 174 -0.68 18.54 -0.90
CA PRO A 174 0.45 18.21 -0.04
C PRO A 174 0.18 18.52 1.43
N VAL A 175 0.60 17.62 2.31
CA VAL A 175 0.50 17.78 3.76
C VAL A 175 1.88 17.52 4.36
N ALA A 176 2.24 18.30 5.38
CA ALA A 176 3.49 18.08 6.10
C ALA A 176 3.52 16.67 6.73
N LEU A 177 4.69 16.05 6.73
CA LEU A 177 4.91 14.80 7.44
C LEU A 177 4.82 15.04 8.95
N PRO A 178 4.34 14.05 9.74
CA PRO A 178 4.38 14.15 11.21
C PRO A 178 5.83 14.13 11.70
N ASP A 179 6.12 14.74 12.86
CA ASP A 179 7.49 14.92 13.35
C ASP A 179 8.29 13.61 13.52
N ASP A 180 7.58 12.53 13.84
CA ASP A 180 8.08 11.18 14.07
C ASP A 180 8.06 10.30 12.81
N TRP A 181 7.83 10.85 11.62
CA TRP A 181 7.72 10.04 10.38
C TRP A 181 8.95 9.14 10.13
N ARG A 182 10.14 9.55 10.59
CA ARG A 182 11.39 8.79 10.45
C ARG A 182 11.45 7.54 11.33
N GLU A 183 10.52 7.39 12.27
CA GLU A 183 10.40 6.24 13.16
C GLU A 183 9.28 5.29 12.70
N ARG A 184 8.53 5.68 11.66
CA ARG A 184 7.35 4.97 11.16
C ARG A 184 7.70 4.19 9.89
N SER A 185 7.64 2.86 9.99
CA SER A 185 8.04 1.94 8.91
C SER A 185 7.35 2.19 7.57
N GLU A 186 6.09 2.63 7.59
CA GLU A 186 5.28 2.92 6.40
C GLU A 186 5.77 4.14 5.63
N PHE A 187 6.32 5.15 6.30
CA PHE A 187 6.95 6.29 5.64
C PHE A 187 8.34 5.93 5.12
N LEU A 188 9.15 5.23 5.92
CA LEU A 188 10.49 4.79 5.51
C LEU A 188 10.42 3.89 4.26
N ARG A 189 9.43 3.01 4.19
CA ARG A 189 9.19 2.16 3.02
C ARG A 189 8.97 2.97 1.75
N LEU A 190 8.08 3.97 1.82
CA LEU A 190 7.78 4.84 0.68
C LEU A 190 8.95 5.77 0.34
N GLN A 191 9.68 6.27 1.33
CA GLN A 191 10.86 7.08 1.14
C GLN A 191 11.95 6.31 0.40
N THR A 192 12.27 5.09 0.85
CA THR A 192 13.27 4.24 0.20
C THR A 192 12.85 3.89 -1.23
N LEU A 193 11.57 3.56 -1.45
CA LEU A 193 11.07 3.30 -2.79
C LEU A 193 11.14 4.55 -3.68
N ALA A 194 10.76 5.73 -3.17
CA ALA A 194 10.88 6.98 -3.90
C ALA A 194 12.34 7.25 -4.30
N ALA A 195 13.28 7.07 -3.37
CA ALA A 195 14.70 7.25 -3.62
C ALA A 195 15.24 6.29 -4.69
N SER A 196 14.83 5.03 -4.69
CA SER A 196 15.26 4.05 -5.70
C SER A 196 14.76 4.38 -7.12
N LYS A 197 13.71 5.19 -7.22
CA LYS A 197 13.16 5.71 -8.49
C LYS A 197 13.64 7.13 -8.83
N GLY A 198 14.42 7.77 -7.97
CA GLY A 198 14.85 9.15 -8.14
C GLY A 198 13.73 10.18 -7.93
N TYR A 199 12.66 9.84 -7.22
CA TYR A 199 11.59 10.77 -6.87
C TYR A 199 11.94 11.61 -5.65
N GLU A 200 11.46 12.86 -5.61
CA GLU A 200 11.57 13.71 -4.44
C GLU A 200 10.72 13.21 -3.27
N TRP A 201 11.18 13.48 -2.05
CA TRP A 201 10.49 13.15 -0.81
C TRP A 201 10.24 14.42 0.02
N PRO A 202 9.02 14.66 0.55
CA PRO A 202 7.83 13.81 0.48
C PRO A 202 7.22 13.72 -0.92
N LEU A 203 6.58 12.59 -1.22
CA LEU A 203 5.90 12.39 -2.51
C LEU A 203 4.67 13.29 -2.63
N THR A 204 4.63 14.07 -3.70
CA THR A 204 3.51 14.93 -4.10
C THR A 204 3.19 14.73 -5.59
N LEU A 205 2.05 15.22 -6.06
CA LEU A 205 1.71 15.29 -7.49
C LEU A 205 1.75 16.74 -7.98
#